data_AF-A0A151E3P0-F1
#
_entry.id   AF-A0A151E3P0-F1
#
_cell.length_a   1.000
_cell.length_b   1.000
_cell.length_c   1.000
_cell.angle_alpha   90.00
_cell.angle_beta   90.00
_cell.angle_gamma   90.00
#
_symmetry.space_group_name_H-M   'P 1'
#
loop_
_entity.id
_entity.type
_entity.pdbx_description
1 polymer ?
#
loop_
_entity_poly.entity_id
_entity_poly.type
_entity_poly.pdbx_seq_one_letter_code
_entity_poly.pdbx_strand_id
1 'polypeptide(L)' 'MILEQLDYLMQLEGKKSSFRWAANSILKLNRPISEIQKDIRKLKGVGPTTEKIIHEIINTGSSKLYEKLLIG' A
#
# COMPACT_ATOMS: atom_id res chain seq x y z
N MET A 1 -4.15 3.23 7.69
CA MET A 1 -3.10 2.29 7.20
C MET A 1 -2.05 3.07 6.40
N ILE A 2 -0.78 2.63 6.35
CA ILE A 2 0.32 3.33 5.62
C ILE A 2 -0.03 3.62 4.15
N LEU A 3 -0.74 2.71 3.47
CA LEU A 3 -1.19 2.93 2.10
C LEU A 3 -2.12 4.16 1.94
N GLU A 4 -2.98 4.45 2.92
CA GLU A 4 -3.85 5.63 2.88
C GLU A 4 -3.05 6.92 3.09
N GLN A 5 -2.02 6.86 3.94
CA GLN A 5 -1.12 7.97 4.17
C GLN A 5 -0.27 8.24 2.91
N LEU A 6 0.23 7.19 2.25
CA LEU A 6 0.90 7.28 0.95
C LEU A 6 0.00 7.90 -0.12
N ASP A 7 -1.26 7.46 -0.20
CA ASP A 7 -2.24 8.01 -1.13
C ASP A 7 -2.45 9.52 -0.93
N TYR A 8 -2.56 9.94 0.34
CA TYR A 8 -2.70 11.33 0.73
C TYR A 8 -1.45 12.16 0.38
N LEU A 9 -0.25 11.68 0.73
CA LEU A 9 1.01 12.35 0.42
C LEU A 9 1.20 12.53 -1.09
N MET A 10 0.88 11.51 -1.89
CA MET A 10 0.94 11.62 -3.35
C MET A 10 -0.04 12.66 -3.90
N GLN A 11 -1.25 12.76 -3.32
CA GLN A 11 -2.22 13.77 -3.73
C GLN A 11 -1.76 15.19 -3.41
N LEU A 12 -1.06 15.38 -2.29
CA LEU A 12 -0.46 16.68 -1.95
C LEU A 12 0.61 17.10 -2.98
N GLU A 13 1.35 16.15 -3.56
CA GLU A 13 2.29 16.40 -4.66
C GLU A 13 1.61 16.55 -6.04
N GLY A 14 0.28 16.56 -6.11
CA GLY A 14 -0.48 16.63 -7.37
C GLY A 14 -0.43 15.34 -8.20
N LYS A 15 0.03 14.22 -7.63
CA LYS A 15 0.13 12.92 -8.30
C LYS A 15 -1.14 12.11 -8.08
N LYS A 16 -1.61 11.44 -9.14
CA LYS A 16 -2.64 10.41 -9.02
C LYS A 16 -2.08 9.17 -8.33
N SER A 17 -2.86 8.58 -7.43
CA SER A 17 -2.51 7.34 -6.74
C SER A 17 -3.68 6.36 -6.71
N SER A 18 -3.36 5.07 -6.69
CA SER A 18 -4.30 3.97 -6.50
C SER A 18 -4.18 3.31 -5.12
N PHE A 19 -3.36 3.87 -4.22
CA PHE A 19 -3.10 3.27 -2.91
C PHE A 19 -4.34 3.23 -2.03
N ARG A 20 -5.26 4.20 -2.16
CA ARG A 20 -6.56 4.14 -1.47
C ARG A 20 -7.40 2.92 -1.87
N TRP A 21 -7.35 2.53 -3.15
CA TRP A 21 -8.10 1.35 -3.61
C TRP A 21 -7.48 0.07 -3.08
N ALA A 22 -6.15 -0.02 -3.06
CA ALA A 22 -5.44 -1.13 -2.44
C ALA A 22 -5.76 -1.24 -0.94
N ALA A 23 -5.68 -0.12 -0.20
CA ALA A 23 -6.01 -0.07 1.22
C ALA A 23 -7.44 -0.55 1.50
N ASN A 24 -8.41 -0.06 0.73
CA ASN A 24 -9.81 -0.48 0.85
C ASN A 24 -10.01 -1.97 0.54
N SER A 25 -9.31 -2.51 -0.47
CA SER A 25 -9.35 -3.94 -0.78
C SER A 25 -8.79 -4.79 0.36
N ILE A 26 -7.72 -4.34 1.01
CA ILE A 26 -7.10 -5.03 2.15
C ILE A 26 -8.00 -4.98 3.39
N LEU A 27 -8.61 -3.83 3.69
CA LEU A 27 -9.52 -3.69 4.84
C LEU A 27 -10.74 -4.61 4.76
N LYS A 28 -11.12 -5.04 3.56
CA LYS A 28 -12.23 -5.98 3.31
C LYS A 28 -11.84 -7.45 3.38
N LEU A 29 -10.57 -7.75 3.65
CA LEU A 29 -10.13 -9.14 3.80
C LEU A 29 -10.66 -9.70 5.12
N ASN A 30 -11.27 -10.88 5.05
CA ASN A 30 -11.70 -11.64 6.23
C ASN A 30 -10.54 -12.43 6.89
N ARG A 31 -9.31 -12.23 6.42
CA ARG A 31 -8.11 -12.94 6.87
C ARG A 31 -6.92 -11.97 6.95
N PRO A 32 -5.92 -12.25 7.81
CA PRO A 32 -4.69 -11.47 7.86
C PRO A 32 -4.01 -11.36 6.49
N ILE A 33 -3.49 -10.17 6.19
CA ILE A 33 -2.80 -9.90 4.93
C ILE A 33 -1.55 -10.78 4.71
N SER A 34 -0.94 -11.24 5.82
CA SER A 34 0.19 -12.18 5.81
C SER A 34 -0.16 -13.53 5.20
N GLU A 35 -1.40 -14.00 5.34
CA GLU A 35 -1.85 -15.30 4.82
C GLU A 35 -2.06 -15.28 3.30
N ILE A 36 -2.31 -14.12 2.71
CA ILE A 36 -2.64 -13.97 1.28
C ILE A 36 -1.51 -13.31 0.48
N GLN A 37 -0.30 -13.21 1.04
CA GLN A 37 0.83 -12.50 0.42
C GLN A 37 1.05 -12.88 -1.04
N LYS A 38 0.95 -14.18 -1.36
CA LYS A 38 1.17 -14.71 -2.73
C LYS A 38 0.06 -14.32 -3.73
N ASP A 39 -1.12 -13.97 -3.22
CA ASP A 39 -2.31 -13.65 -4.02
C ASP A 39 -2.66 -12.16 -3.98
N ILE A 40 -1.85 -11.33 -3.32
CA ILE A 40 -2.18 -9.93 -3.04
C ILE A 40 -2.34 -9.10 -4.32
N ARG A 41 -1.63 -9.49 -5.38
CA ARG A 41 -1.74 -8.90 -6.72
C ARG A 41 -3.11 -9.11 -7.39
N LYS A 42 -3.92 -10.05 -6.91
CA LYS A 42 -5.30 -10.26 -7.38
C LYS A 42 -6.27 -9.20 -6.81
N LEU A 43 -5.86 -8.43 -5.80
CA LEU A 43 -6.69 -7.40 -5.20
C LEU A 43 -6.81 -6.17 -6.12
N LYS A 44 -8.01 -5.60 -6.17
CA LYS A 44 -8.25 -4.37 -6.93
C LYS A 44 -7.38 -3.23 -6.40
N GLY A 45 -6.68 -2.55 -7.31
CA GLY A 45 -5.77 -1.46 -6.95
C GLY A 45 -4.35 -1.90 -6.58
N VAL A 46 -4.06 -3.21 -6.59
CA VAL A 46 -2.71 -3.75 -6.31
C VAL A 46 -1.99 -4.09 -7.61
N GLY A 47 -1.18 -3.16 -8.09
CA GLY A 47 -0.20 -3.41 -9.15
C GLY A 47 1.16 -3.89 -8.59
N PRO A 48 2.14 -4.22 -9.44
CA PRO A 48 3.46 -4.71 -9.01
C PRO A 48 4.18 -3.77 -8.04
N THR A 49 4.06 -2.46 -8.22
CA THR A 49 4.65 -1.46 -7.31
C THR A 49 3.95 -1.48 -5.95
N THR A 50 2.62 -1.51 -5.94
CA THR A 50 1.83 -1.56 -4.71
C THR A 50 2.06 -2.86 -3.95
N GLU A 51 2.15 -3.99 -4.65
CA GLU A 51 2.51 -5.29 -4.07
C GLU A 51 3.84 -5.24 -3.33
N LYS A 52 4.89 -4.69 -3.95
CA LYS A 52 6.19 -4.51 -3.29
C LYS A 52 6.09 -3.67 -2.02
N ILE A 53 5.38 -2.54 -2.09
CA ILE A 53 5.17 -1.65 -0.93
C ILE A 53 4.43 -2.38 0.19
N ILE A 54 3.41 -3.17 -0.13
CA ILE A 54 2.68 -3.97 0.86
C ILE A 54 3.61 -5.00 1.50
N HIS A 55 4.45 -5.68 0.72
CA HIS A 55 5.43 -6.62 1.26
C HIS A 55 6.44 -5.94 2.18
N GLU A 56 6.93 -4.75 1.83
CA GLU A 56 7.78 -3.94 2.73
C GLU A 56 7.03 -3.68 4.04
N ILE A 57 5.79 -3.17 3.98
CA ILE A 57 4.99 -2.86 5.18
C ILE A 57 4.79 -4.10 6.06
N ILE A 58 4.49 -5.25 5.47
CA ILE A 58 4.30 -6.49 6.24
C ILE A 58 5.60 -6.93 6.91
N ASN A 59 6.73 -6.80 6.22
CA ASN A 59 8.01 -7.32 6.69
C ASN A 59 8.75 -6.36 7.65
N THR A 60 8.57 -5.05 7.51
CA THR A 60 9.33 -4.03 8.25
C THR A 60 8.47 -3.09 9.09
N GLY A 61 7.14 -3.11 8.90
CA GLY A 61 6.22 -2.14 9.50
C GLY A 61 6.19 -0.80 8.77
N SER A 62 6.96 -0.61 7.69
CA SER A 62 7.06 0.63 6.92
C SER A 62 7.30 0.36 5.43
N SER A 63 7.42 1.40 4.61
CA SER A 63 7.91 1.25 3.23
C SER A 63 8.91 2.34 2.90
N LYS A 64 9.86 2.03 2.03
CA LYS A 64 10.89 2.99 1.60
C LYS A 64 10.27 4.21 0.93
N LEU A 65 9.20 4.01 0.17
CA LEU A 65 8.47 5.11 -0.48
C LEU A 65 7.85 6.04 0.57
N TYR A 66 7.25 5.48 1.62
CA TYR A 66 6.62 6.26 2.68
C TYR A 66 7.64 7.08 3.46
N GLU A 67 8.76 6.47 3.84
CA GLU A 67 9.85 7.16 4.51
C GLU A 67 10.42 8.29 3.66
N LYS A 68 10.62 8.06 2.36
CA LYS A 68 11.10 9.09 1.43
C LYS A 68 10.15 10.29 1.38
N LEU A 69 8.84 10.06 1.28
CA LEU A 69 7.85 11.13 1.19
C LEU A 69 7.67 11.90 2.51
N LEU A 70 8.02 11.29 3.65
CA LEU A 70 8.00 11.99 4.95
C LEU A 70 9.24 12.86 5.17
N ILE A 71 10.38 12.46 4.63
CA ILE A 71 11.67 13.14 4.87
C ILE A 71 11.88 14.31 3.88
N GLY A 72 11.22 14.30 2.72
CA GLY A 72 11.34 15.34 1.68
C GLY A 72 12.46 15.04 0.69
#